data_AF-A0A2N2D984-F1
#
_entry.id   AF-A0A2N2D984-F1
#
_cell.length_a   1.000
_cell.length_b   1.000
_cell.length_c   1.000
_cell.angle_alpha   90.00
_cell.angle_beta   90.00
_cell.angle_gamma   90.00
#
_symmetry.space_group_name_H-M   'P 1'
#
loop_
_entity.id
_entity.type
_entity.pdbx_description
1 polymer ?
#
loop_
_entity_poly.entity_id
_entity_poly.type
_entity_poly.pdbx_seq_one_letter_code
_entity_poly.pdbx_strand_id
1 'polypeptide(L)' 'MSCKSMYHRFEEEKRKGLDFEKAMEMYRDVEGSIRTHKIELQELQHVKQEPEEISHLQEHISEGERLLQEIKTLRVH' A
#
# COMPACT_ATOMS: atom_id res chain seq x y z
N MET A 1 6.46 -5.36 4.83
CA MET A 1 6.61 -3.91 5.13
C MET A 1 5.24 -3.35 5.40
N SER A 2 5.08 -2.42 6.35
CA SER A 2 3.78 -1.78 6.60
C SER A 2 3.52 -0.67 5.59
N CYS A 3 2.26 -0.38 5.27
CA CYS A 3 1.89 0.71 4.37
C CYS A 3 2.45 2.07 4.84
N LYS A 4 2.51 2.29 6.17
CA LYS A 4 3.16 3.45 6.77
C LYS A 4 4.65 3.58 6.41
N SER A 5 5.42 2.49 6.44
CA SER A 5 6.82 2.51 6.01
C SER A 5 6.98 2.82 4.52
N MET A 6 6.08 2.32 3.67
CA MET A 6 6.07 2.62 2.24
C MET A 6 5.70 4.08 1.97
N TYR A 7 4.75 4.62 2.73
CA TYR A 7 4.36 6.03 2.65
C TYR A 7 5.52 6.97 3.03
N HIS A 8 6.25 6.67 4.12
CA HIS A 8 7.44 7.45 4.48
C HIS A 8 8.51 7.42 3.39
N ARG A 9 8.79 6.24 2.83
CA ARG A 9 9.72 6.09 1.70
C ARG A 9 9.26 6.89 0.48
N PHE A 10 7.97 6.87 0.16
CA PHE A 10 7.40 7.65 -0.93
C PHE A 10 7.61 9.15 -0.74
N GLU A 11 7.30 9.68 0.44
CA GLU A 11 7.48 11.11 0.76
C GLU A 11 8.96 11.54 0.70
N GLU A 12 9.89 10.67 1.14
CA GLU A 12 11.31 10.94 1.01
C GLU A 12 11.78 11.02 -0.44
N GLU A 13 11.36 10.09 -1.28
CA GLU A 13 11.77 10.05 -2.68
C GLU A 13 11.11 11.19 -3.48
N LYS A 14 9.85 11.54 -3.17
CA LYS A 14 9.16 12.72 -3.70
C LYS A 14 9.94 14.00 -3.43
N ARG A 15 10.51 14.17 -2.23
CA ARG A 15 11.38 15.32 -1.87
C ARG A 15 12.70 15.34 -2.63
N LYS A 16 13.21 14.20 -3.07
CA LYS A 16 14.47 14.07 -3.84
C LYS A 16 14.28 14.29 -5.34
N GLY A 17 13.05 14.45 -5.82
CA GLY A 17 12.73 14.49 -7.24
C GLY A 17 12.49 13.09 -7.79
N LEU A 18 11.43 12.45 -7.29
CA LEU A 18 11.01 11.10 -7.69
C LEU A 18 10.86 11.00 -9.21
N ASP A 19 11.66 10.14 -9.83
CA ASP A 19 11.55 9.84 -11.26
C ASP A 19 10.51 8.73 -11.53
N PHE A 20 10.24 8.50 -12.82
CA PHE A 20 9.19 7.58 -13.25
C PHE A 20 9.52 6.12 -12.89
N GLU A 21 10.78 5.72 -13.01
CA GLU A 21 11.21 4.35 -12.69
C GLU A 21 10.99 4.07 -11.20
N LYS A 22 11.35 5.04 -10.34
CA LYS A 22 11.17 4.92 -8.90
C LYS A 22 9.71 4.97 -8.49
N ALA A 23 8.90 5.82 -9.12
CA ALA A 23 7.46 5.84 -8.91
C ALA A 23 6.81 4.49 -9.28
N MET A 24 7.24 3.88 -10.38
CA MET A 24 6.75 2.57 -10.82
C MET A 24 7.22 1.41 -9.93
N GLU A 25 8.44 1.47 -9.39
CA GLU A 25 8.92 0.52 -8.38
C GLU A 25 8.00 0.57 -7.15
N MET A 26 7.78 1.76 -6.59
CA MET A 26 6.90 1.95 -5.43
C MET A 26 5.47 1.52 -5.72
N TYR A 27 4.96 1.83 -6.91
CA TYR A 27 3.64 1.38 -7.33
C TYR A 27 3.50 -0.15 -7.20
N ARG A 28 4.46 -0.90 -7.75
CA ARG A 28 4.45 -2.37 -7.73
C ARG A 28 4.59 -2.92 -6.32
N ASP A 29 5.45 -2.32 -5.50
CA ASP A 29 5.64 -2.70 -4.10
C ASP A 29 4.32 -2.57 -3.31
N VAL A 30 3.64 -1.42 -3.46
CA VAL A 30 2.38 -1.13 -2.76
C VAL A 30 1.25 -2.02 -3.28
N GLU A 31 1.12 -2.17 -4.61
CA GLU A 31 0.11 -3.04 -5.23
C GLU A 31 0.27 -4.50 -4.80
N GLY A 32 1.52 -5.00 -4.75
CA GLY A 32 1.84 -6.33 -4.25
C GLY A 32 1.44 -6.51 -2.79
N SER A 33 1.75 -5.54 -1.94
CA SER A 33 1.38 -5.58 -0.51
C SER A 33 -0.15 -5.63 -0.32
N ILE A 34 -0.89 -4.77 -1.01
CA ILE A 34 -2.37 -4.74 -0.94
C ILE A 34 -2.95 -6.07 -1.39
N ARG A 35 -2.41 -6.66 -2.48
CA ARG A 35 -2.88 -7.95 -2.98
C ARG A 35 -2.71 -9.05 -1.93
N THR A 36 -1.56 -9.11 -1.25
CA THR A 36 -1.33 -10.06 -0.16
C THR A 36 -2.32 -9.87 0.98
N HIS A 37 -2.53 -8.62 1.44
CA HIS A 37 -3.45 -8.34 2.55
C HIS A 37 -4.91 -8.66 2.20
N LYS A 38 -5.31 -8.47 0.92
CA LYS A 38 -6.65 -8.86 0.44
C LYS A 38 -6.86 -10.37 0.47
N ILE A 39 -5.82 -11.16 0.17
CA ILE A 39 -5.89 -12.63 0.25
C ILE A 39 -6.01 -13.05 1.73
N GLU A 40 -5.16 -12.52 2.61
CA GLU A 40 -5.23 -12.77 4.06
C GLU A 40 -6.60 -12.41 4.65
N LEU A 41 -7.16 -11.26 4.24
CA LEU A 41 -8.48 -10.82 4.68
C LEU A 41 -9.59 -11.80 4.24
N GLN A 42 -9.52 -12.30 3.01
CA GLN A 42 -10.47 -13.31 2.52
C GLN A 42 -10.36 -14.60 3.33
N GLU A 43 -9.14 -15.05 3.63
CA GLU A 43 -8.91 -16.24 4.45
C GLU A 43 -9.50 -16.07 5.85
N LEU A 44 -9.22 -14.96 6.53
CA LEU A 44 -9.75 -14.66 7.88
C LEU A 44 -11.29 -14.57 7.92
N GLN A 45 -11.89 -13.98 6.89
CA GLN A 45 -13.35 -13.92 6.76
C GLN A 45 -13.98 -15.31 6.60
N HIS A 46 -13.29 -16.25 5.96
CA HIS A 46 -13.76 -17.63 5.80
C HIS A 46 -13.68 -18.43 7.12
N VAL A 47 -12.67 -18.19 7.96
CA VAL A 47 -12.50 -18.90 9.24
C VAL A 47 -13.28 -18.28 10.41
N LYS A 48 -14.02 -17.18 10.21
CA LYS A 48 -14.78 -16.44 11.25
C LYS A 48 -13.91 -16.06 12.46
N GLN A 49 -12.66 -15.70 12.24
CA GLN A 49 -11.74 -15.34 13.31
C GLN A 49 -11.52 -13.83 13.42
N GLU A 50 -11.20 -13.43 14.66
CA GLU A 50 -10.52 -12.19 15.09
C GLU A 50 -10.96 -10.90 14.36
N PRO A 51 -12.05 -10.25 14.82
CA PRO A 51 -12.51 -8.96 14.28
C PRO A 51 -11.42 -7.87 14.29
N GLU A 52 -10.48 -7.94 15.23
CA GLU A 52 -9.34 -7.02 15.34
C GLU A 52 -8.35 -7.20 14.18
N GLU A 53 -7.96 -8.44 13.85
CA GLU A 53 -7.09 -8.73 12.72
C GLU A 53 -7.72 -8.32 11.38
N ILE A 54 -9.02 -8.57 11.22
CA ILE A 54 -9.80 -8.11 10.07
C ILE A 54 -9.74 -6.58 9.95
N SER A 55 -9.96 -5.87 11.06
CA SER A 55 -9.92 -4.41 11.11
C SER A 55 -8.52 -3.88 10.73
N HIS A 56 -7.46 -4.48 11.27
CA HIS A 56 -6.08 -4.09 10.94
C HIS A 56 -5.74 -4.30 9.46
N LEU A 57 -6.12 -5.44 8.88
CA LEU A 57 -5.91 -5.68 7.45
C LEU A 57 -6.68 -4.70 6.58
N GLN A 58 -7.93 -4.37 6.93
CA GLN A 58 -8.73 -3.38 6.21
C GLN A 58 -8.12 -1.97 6.28
N GLU A 59 -7.55 -1.60 7.43
CA GLU A 59 -6.83 -0.33 7.58
C GLU A 59 -5.60 -0.30 6.67
N HIS A 60 -4.76 -1.35 6.68
CA HIS A 60 -3.60 -1.44 5.80
C HIS A 60 -3.97 -1.41 4.32
N ILE A 61 -5.02 -2.12 3.90
CA ILE A 61 -5.52 -2.07 2.52
C ILE A 61 -5.92 -0.64 2.16
N SER A 62 -6.66 0.05 3.04
CA SER A 62 -7.13 1.41 2.81
C SER A 62 -5.98 2.42 2.71
N GLU A 63 -4.96 2.29 3.57
CA GLU A 63 -3.75 3.12 3.51
C GLU A 63 -2.97 2.89 2.21
N GLY A 64 -2.78 1.63 1.81
CA GLY A 64 -2.13 1.27 0.57
C GLY A 64 -2.87 1.81 -0.66
N GLU A 65 -4.19 1.69 -0.69
CA GLU A 65 -5.01 2.18 -1.81
C GLU A 65 -4.93 3.72 -1.96
N ARG A 66 -4.86 4.45 -0.84
CA ARG A 66 -4.61 5.90 -0.85
C ARG A 66 -3.24 6.23 -1.44
N LEU A 67 -2.20 5.51 -1.00
CA LEU A 67 -0.84 5.69 -1.52
C LEU A 67 -0.76 5.37 -3.02
N LEU A 68 -1.42 4.31 -3.50
CA LEU A 68 -1.50 4.01 -4.93
C LEU A 68 -2.16 5.13 -5.72
N GLN A 69 -3.24 5.71 -5.21
CA GLN A 69 -3.88 6.84 -5.87
C GLN A 69 -2.93 8.04 -5.94
N GLU A 70 -2.21 8.35 -4.86
CA GLU A 70 -1.24 9.43 -4.85
C GLU A 70 -0.13 9.20 -5.90
N ILE A 71 0.41 7.97 -5.95
CA ILE A 71 1.41 7.59 -6.96
C ILE A 71 0.86 7.72 -8.39
N LYS A 72 -0.40 7.31 -8.64
CA LYS A 72 -1.04 7.43 -9.97
C LYS A 72 -1.25 8.87 -10.40
N THR A 73 -1.47 9.78 -9.45
CA THR A 73 -1.71 11.20 -9.73
C THR A 73 -0.43 12.02 -9.86
N LEU A 74 0.74 11.43 -9.56
CA LEU A 74 2.01 12.10 -9.76
C LEU A 74 2.19 12.45 -11.24
N ARG A 75 2.36 13.75 -11.48
CA ARG A 75 2.93 14.23 -12.73
C ARG A 75 4.43 14.08 -12.62
N VAL A 76 4.93 12.96 -13.13
CA VAL A 76 6.37 12.74 -13.24
C VAL A 76 6.88 13.57 -14.42
N HIS A 77 7.75 14.52 -14.14
CA HIS A 77 8.33 15.45 -15.11
C HIS A 77 9.59 14.88 -15.74
#